data_AF-A0AAE6IZ18-F1
#
_entry.id   AF-A0AAE6IZ18-F1
#
_cell.length_a   1.000
_cell.length_b   1.000
_cell.length_c   1.000
_cell.angle_alpha   90.00
_cell.angle_beta   90.00
_cell.angle_gamma   90.00
#
_symmetry.space_group_name_H-M   'P 1'
#
loop_
_entity.id
_entity.type
_entity.pdbx_description
1 polymer ?
#
loop_
_entity_poly.entity_id
_entity_poly.type
_entity_poly.pdbx_seq_one_letter_code
_entity_poly.pdbx_strand_id
1 'polypeptide(L)'
;MKHAFTVLELILVIVIVGISTAAVPALVMSSTKTNEAVLLQEAITSSKTKLSQILLYPWNSALNQSNSNTSSFPILKTSSVDNLAEKRPGLNSFYNKRDITRLKDDGTTEEVNAEIVGTAAKKEGINQFDQDKGSIDISNPKFNERKNILKLDYTVTVSYLYVPDNEGNLEGAYTKNTTNEISVKIETTATLSDKKKNVVMRAYSFNIGTPKIITKSFANSEFK
;
A
#
# COMPACT_ATOMS: atom_id res chain seq x y z
N MET A 1 60.09 23.97 -33.17
CA MET A 1 60.47 24.93 -32.11
C MET A 1 60.12 24.30 -30.78
N LYS A 2 61.10 24.01 -29.92
CA LYS A 2 60.84 23.54 -28.55
C LYS A 2 60.56 24.77 -27.71
N HIS A 3 59.30 25.06 -27.42
CA HIS A 3 58.93 26.17 -26.55
C HIS A 3 59.31 25.81 -25.12
N ALA A 4 60.29 26.51 -24.56
CA ALA A 4 60.58 26.45 -23.14
C ALA A 4 59.46 27.20 -22.40
N PHE A 5 58.72 26.51 -21.54
CA PHE A 5 57.71 27.12 -20.69
C PHE A 5 58.36 28.16 -19.77
N THR A 6 57.74 29.33 -19.66
CA THR A 6 58.18 30.34 -18.69
C THR A 6 57.80 29.88 -17.27
N VAL A 7 58.61 30.25 -16.27
CA VAL A 7 58.38 29.83 -14.85
C VAL A 7 57.00 30.28 -14.35
N LEU A 8 56.53 31.45 -14.77
CA LEU A 8 55.20 31.97 -14.41
C LEU A 8 54.08 31.06 -14.95
N GLU A 9 54.20 30.62 -16.19
CA GLU A 9 53.23 29.76 -16.85
C GLU A 9 53.20 28.36 -16.22
N LEU A 10 54.35 27.86 -15.79
CA LEU A 10 54.45 26.61 -15.03
C LEU A 10 53.72 26.70 -13.67
N ILE A 11 53.90 27.80 -12.93
CA ILE A 11 53.20 28.03 -11.65
C ILE A 11 51.69 28.11 -11.88
N LEU A 12 51.26 28.84 -12.91
CA LEU A 12 49.84 28.98 -13.25
C LEU A 12 49.20 27.61 -13.54
N VAL A 13 49.87 26.75 -14.32
CA VAL A 13 49.38 25.39 -14.64
C VAL A 13 49.26 24.54 -13.38
N ILE A 14 50.27 24.56 -12.49
CA ILE A 14 50.23 23.78 -11.24
C ILE A 14 49.06 24.24 -10.35
N VAL A 15 48.82 25.55 -10.24
CA VAL A 15 47.71 26.09 -9.44
C VAL A 15 46.36 25.69 -10.04
N ILE A 16 46.18 25.83 -11.36
CA ILE A 16 44.92 25.46 -12.03
C ILE A 16 44.64 23.95 -11.89
N VAL A 17 45.66 23.11 -12.09
CA VAL A 17 45.53 21.66 -11.93
C VAL A 17 45.28 21.31 -10.46
N GLY A 18 45.96 21.96 -9.51
CA GLY A 18 45.75 21.75 -8.08
C GLY A 18 44.33 22.08 -7.62
N ILE A 19 43.78 23.22 -8.05
CA ILE A 19 42.40 23.61 -7.73
C ILE A 19 41.40 22.66 -8.40
N SER A 20 41.64 22.31 -9.67
CA SER A 20 40.75 21.42 -10.43
C SER A 20 40.71 20.01 -9.82
N THR A 21 41.86 19.45 -9.46
CA THR A 21 41.97 18.14 -8.83
C THR A 21 41.40 18.11 -7.41
N ALA A 22 41.48 19.22 -6.67
CA ALA A 22 40.84 19.37 -5.36
C ALA A 22 39.30 19.34 -5.43
N ALA A 23 38.70 19.77 -6.56
CA ALA A 23 37.24 19.77 -6.74
C ALA A 23 36.65 18.41 -7.16
N VAL A 24 37.45 17.52 -7.76
CA VAL A 24 36.98 16.21 -8.28
C VAL A 24 36.34 15.33 -7.19
N PRO A 25 36.94 15.13 -6.00
CA PRO A 25 36.32 14.31 -4.95
C PRO A 25 34.97 14.84 -4.48
N ALA A 26 34.82 16.17 -4.38
CA ALA A 26 33.57 16.80 -3.98
C ALA A 26 32.45 16.57 -5.01
N LEU A 27 32.76 16.64 -6.30
CA LEU A 27 31.82 16.34 -7.38
C LEU A 27 31.40 14.87 -7.37
N VAL A 28 32.35 13.95 -7.21
CA VAL A 28 32.04 12.51 -7.12
C VAL A 28 31.14 12.24 -5.91
N MET A 29 31.45 12.81 -4.75
CA MET A 29 30.63 12.64 -3.53
C MET A 29 29.22 13.25 -3.67
N SER A 30 29.10 14.38 -4.36
CA SER A 30 27.78 14.97 -4.66
C SER A 30 26.96 14.10 -5.61
N SER A 31 27.60 13.51 -6.61
CA SER A 31 26.97 12.61 -7.57
C SER A 31 26.49 11.32 -6.89
N THR A 32 27.32 10.69 -6.04
CA THR A 32 26.92 9.49 -5.29
C THR A 32 25.75 9.75 -4.36
N LYS A 33 25.75 10.89 -3.63
CA LYS A 33 24.63 11.29 -2.77
C LYS A 33 23.34 11.50 -3.56
N THR A 34 23.42 12.10 -4.75
CA THR A 34 22.26 12.30 -5.62
C THR A 34 21.70 10.97 -6.09
N ASN A 35 22.56 10.05 -6.53
CA ASN A 35 22.15 8.70 -6.90
C ASN A 35 21.46 8.00 -5.73
N GLU A 36 22.03 8.03 -4.52
CA GLU A 36 21.39 7.45 -3.33
C GLU A 36 19.98 8.01 -3.06
N ALA A 37 19.77 9.32 -3.26
CA ALA A 37 18.47 9.95 -3.05
C ALA A 37 17.43 9.51 -4.10
N VAL A 38 17.81 9.46 -5.38
CA VAL A 38 16.94 8.98 -6.46
C VAL A 38 16.52 7.53 -6.22
N LEU A 39 17.47 6.68 -5.79
CA LEU A 39 17.18 5.28 -5.49
C LEU A 39 16.17 5.11 -4.34
N LEU A 40 16.31 5.92 -3.28
CA LEU A 40 15.35 5.92 -2.17
C LEU A 40 13.97 6.37 -2.63
N GLN A 41 13.89 7.40 -3.47
CA GLN A 41 12.63 7.91 -4.00
C GLN A 41 11.92 6.86 -4.88
N GLU A 42 12.67 6.13 -5.71
CA GLU A 42 12.13 5.04 -6.53
C GLU A 42 11.61 3.91 -5.66
N ALA A 43 12.34 3.54 -4.59
CA ALA A 43 11.90 2.55 -3.62
C ALA A 43 10.61 2.98 -2.92
N ILE A 44 10.54 4.20 -2.40
CA ILE A 44 9.33 4.75 -1.77
C ILE A 44 8.15 4.74 -2.76
N THR A 45 8.35 5.23 -3.98
CA THR A 45 7.29 5.32 -4.98
C THR A 45 6.75 3.94 -5.35
N SER A 46 7.64 2.98 -5.55
CA SER A 46 7.30 1.60 -5.89
C SER A 46 6.52 0.91 -4.78
N SER A 47 6.99 1.05 -3.55
CA SER A 47 6.34 0.49 -2.36
C SER A 47 4.97 1.10 -2.13
N LYS A 48 4.81 2.42 -2.37
CA LYS A 48 3.53 3.11 -2.24
C LYS A 48 2.55 2.62 -3.29
N THR A 49 3.04 2.41 -4.51
CA THR A 49 2.24 1.92 -5.63
C THR A 49 1.79 0.47 -5.41
N LYS A 50 2.67 -0.41 -4.91
CA LYS A 50 2.30 -1.79 -4.52
C LYS A 50 1.33 -1.80 -3.33
N LEU A 51 1.57 -0.98 -2.31
CA LEU A 51 0.65 -0.83 -1.17
C LEU A 51 -0.73 -0.39 -1.64
N SER A 52 -0.79 0.62 -2.50
CA SER A 52 -2.04 1.12 -3.07
C SER A 52 -2.76 0.04 -3.87
N GLN A 53 -2.04 -0.78 -4.66
CA GLN A 53 -2.66 -1.92 -5.36
C GLN A 53 -3.28 -2.93 -4.40
N ILE A 54 -2.61 -3.26 -3.30
CA ILE A 54 -3.15 -4.19 -2.31
C ILE A 54 -4.44 -3.62 -1.70
N LEU A 55 -4.45 -2.32 -1.38
CA LEU A 55 -5.62 -1.65 -0.80
C LEU A 55 -6.82 -1.50 -1.75
N LEU A 56 -6.64 -1.74 -3.06
CA LEU A 56 -7.75 -1.78 -4.01
C LEU A 56 -8.56 -3.08 -3.95
N TYR A 57 -8.01 -4.14 -3.34
CA TYR A 57 -8.74 -5.39 -3.16
C TYR A 57 -9.88 -5.23 -2.13
N PRO A 58 -10.92 -6.06 -2.20
CA PRO A 58 -11.92 -6.14 -1.14
C PRO A 58 -11.26 -6.28 0.23
N TRP A 59 -11.84 -5.63 1.25
CA TRP A 59 -11.26 -5.62 2.59
C TRP A 59 -10.92 -7.03 3.10
N ASN A 60 -11.75 -8.02 2.78
CA ASN A 60 -11.54 -9.41 3.11
C ASN A 60 -12.02 -10.35 1.99
N SER A 61 -11.41 -11.52 1.86
CA SER A 61 -11.75 -12.53 0.86
C SER A 61 -13.15 -13.11 0.99
N ALA A 62 -13.76 -13.08 2.19
CA ALA A 62 -15.14 -13.50 2.41
C ALA A 62 -16.15 -12.73 1.53
N LEU A 63 -15.77 -11.53 1.06
CA LEU A 63 -16.59 -10.68 0.19
C LEU A 63 -16.63 -11.13 -1.27
N ASN A 64 -15.66 -11.93 -1.74
CA ASN A 64 -15.49 -12.26 -3.15
C ASN A 64 -16.03 -13.65 -3.52
N GLN A 65 -16.99 -14.17 -2.77
CA GLN A 65 -17.63 -15.43 -3.13
C GLN A 65 -18.46 -15.22 -4.40
N SER A 66 -17.98 -15.86 -5.47
CA SER A 66 -18.17 -15.64 -6.92
C SER A 66 -19.61 -15.59 -7.48
N ASN A 67 -20.63 -15.46 -6.65
CA ASN A 67 -22.00 -15.85 -7.00
C ASN A 67 -23.05 -14.78 -6.75
N SER A 68 -22.75 -13.70 -6.03
CA SER A 68 -23.81 -12.82 -5.53
C SER A 68 -24.07 -11.65 -6.48
N ASN A 69 -25.30 -11.57 -7.00
CA ASN A 69 -25.90 -10.37 -7.64
C ASN A 69 -26.02 -9.17 -6.68
N THR A 70 -25.14 -9.06 -5.69
CA THR A 70 -25.17 -8.01 -4.68
C THR A 70 -24.33 -6.84 -5.14
N SER A 71 -25.00 -5.74 -5.49
CA SER A 71 -24.38 -4.46 -5.84
C SER A 71 -23.69 -3.74 -4.65
N SER A 72 -23.51 -4.42 -3.51
CA SER A 72 -23.03 -3.85 -2.25
C SER A 72 -22.29 -4.91 -1.42
N PHE A 73 -21.13 -4.54 -0.87
CA PHE A 73 -20.38 -5.32 0.10
C PHE A 73 -20.89 -5.05 1.52
N PRO A 74 -21.31 -6.07 2.27
CA PRO A 74 -21.72 -5.88 3.65
C PRO A 74 -20.53 -5.56 4.56
N ILE A 75 -20.83 -5.07 5.76
CA ILE A 75 -19.89 -5.02 6.87
C ILE A 75 -19.77 -6.42 7.43
N LEU A 76 -18.55 -6.96 7.48
CA LEU A 76 -18.31 -8.30 7.97
C LEU A 76 -18.40 -8.38 9.50
N LYS A 77 -18.86 -9.51 10.02
CA LYS A 77 -18.80 -9.79 11.45
C LYS A 77 -17.37 -10.16 11.84
N THR A 78 -16.88 -9.56 12.91
CA THR A 78 -15.52 -9.73 13.43
C THR A 78 -15.60 -10.25 14.86
N SER A 79 -14.60 -11.01 15.28
CA SER A 79 -14.55 -11.65 16.61
C SER A 79 -14.55 -10.66 17.79
N SER A 80 -14.27 -9.39 17.54
CA SER A 80 -14.16 -8.35 18.58
C SER A 80 -15.37 -7.44 18.68
N VAL A 81 -16.42 -7.66 17.88
CA VAL A 81 -17.64 -6.83 17.91
C VAL A 81 -18.89 -7.68 17.90
N ASP A 82 -19.37 -7.97 19.10
CA ASP A 82 -20.75 -8.40 19.28
C ASP A 82 -21.69 -7.20 19.06
N ASN A 83 -22.82 -7.43 18.39
CA ASN A 83 -23.84 -6.41 18.11
C ASN A 83 -23.31 -5.15 17.39
N LEU A 84 -22.77 -5.32 16.18
CA LEU A 84 -22.22 -4.23 15.34
C LEU A 84 -23.14 -3.01 15.21
N ALA A 85 -24.46 -3.22 15.16
CA ALA A 85 -25.44 -2.16 14.99
C ALA A 85 -25.46 -1.16 16.17
N GLU A 86 -25.19 -1.61 17.39
CA GLU A 86 -25.16 -0.78 18.60
C GLU A 86 -23.82 -0.06 18.75
N LYS A 87 -22.72 -0.76 18.47
CA LYS A 87 -21.35 -0.25 18.61
C LYS A 87 -20.97 0.79 17.55
N ARG A 88 -21.72 0.87 16.44
CA ARG A 88 -21.45 1.79 15.34
C ARG A 88 -22.67 2.66 15.05
N PRO A 89 -22.89 3.73 15.84
CA PRO A 89 -23.97 4.68 15.61
C PRO A 89 -23.80 5.29 14.20
N GLY A 90 -24.66 4.88 13.27
CA GLY A 90 -24.54 5.22 11.85
C GLY A 90 -24.86 4.07 10.90
N LEU A 91 -24.75 2.81 11.33
CA LEU A 91 -25.17 1.65 10.52
C LEU A 91 -26.63 1.73 10.10
N ASN A 92 -27.49 2.19 11.03
CA ASN A 92 -28.92 2.34 10.85
C ASN A 92 -29.34 3.79 10.52
N SER A 93 -28.40 4.67 10.17
CA SER A 93 -28.71 6.06 9.78
C SER A 93 -29.57 6.09 8.51
N PHE A 94 -30.55 7.00 8.46
CA PHE A 94 -31.38 7.22 7.27
C PHE A 94 -30.56 7.63 6.04
N TYR A 95 -29.50 8.42 6.22
CA TYR A 95 -28.73 8.99 5.13
C TYR A 95 -27.60 8.08 4.60
N ASN A 96 -27.16 7.13 5.42
CA ASN A 96 -25.93 6.38 5.17
C ASN A 96 -26.01 4.96 5.74
N LYS A 97 -27.18 4.33 5.54
CA LYS A 97 -27.44 2.95 5.97
C LYS A 97 -26.45 2.00 5.29
N ARG A 98 -25.89 1.09 6.07
CA ARG A 98 -24.99 0.02 5.58
C ARG A 98 -25.56 -1.34 5.98
N ASP A 99 -25.33 -2.34 5.14
CA ASP A 99 -25.80 -3.70 5.42
C ASP A 99 -24.73 -4.50 6.18
N ILE A 100 -25.17 -5.34 7.12
CA ILE A 100 -24.32 -6.33 7.80
C ILE A 100 -24.53 -7.74 7.21
N THR A 101 -25.51 -7.87 6.31
CA THR A 101 -25.85 -9.11 5.63
C THR A 101 -25.64 -9.01 4.13
N ARG A 102 -25.27 -10.13 3.51
CA ARG A 102 -25.22 -10.30 2.05
C ARG A 102 -26.56 -10.86 1.57
N LEU A 103 -27.05 -10.41 0.43
CA LEU A 103 -28.20 -11.03 -0.25
C LEU A 103 -27.72 -12.28 -1.00
N LYS A 104 -28.42 -13.39 -0.82
CA LYS A 104 -28.23 -14.62 -1.58
C LYS A 104 -29.05 -14.59 -2.87
N ASP A 105 -28.73 -15.51 -3.78
CA ASP A 105 -29.45 -15.69 -5.04
C ASP A 105 -30.92 -16.10 -4.84
N ASP A 106 -31.25 -16.73 -3.71
CA ASP A 106 -32.62 -17.09 -3.31
C ASP A 106 -33.42 -15.92 -2.70
N GLY A 107 -32.82 -14.72 -2.63
CA GLY A 107 -33.43 -13.52 -2.07
C GLY A 107 -33.38 -13.45 -0.53
N THR A 108 -32.79 -14.43 0.15
CA THR A 108 -32.58 -14.40 1.61
C THR A 108 -31.28 -13.66 1.96
N THR A 109 -31.16 -13.24 3.23
CA THR A 109 -29.97 -12.54 3.74
C THR A 109 -29.12 -13.45 4.62
N GLU A 110 -27.80 -13.34 4.53
CA GLU A 110 -26.86 -14.02 5.42
C GLU A 110 -25.86 -13.07 6.07
N GLU A 111 -25.59 -13.27 7.36
CA GLU A 111 -24.43 -12.66 8.02
C GLU A 111 -23.15 -13.33 7.51
N VAL A 112 -22.15 -12.53 7.16
CA VAL A 112 -20.85 -13.04 6.69
C VAL A 112 -19.77 -12.72 7.71
N ASN A 113 -19.05 -13.75 8.15
CA ASN A 113 -17.91 -13.60 9.04
C ASN A 113 -16.65 -13.25 8.24
N ALA A 114 -15.80 -12.39 8.80
CA ALA A 114 -14.49 -12.13 8.23
C ALA A 114 -13.62 -13.39 8.25
N GLU A 115 -12.81 -13.57 7.21
CA GLU A 115 -11.81 -14.65 7.16
C GLU A 115 -10.50 -14.23 7.86
N ILE A 116 -9.82 -15.22 8.42
CA ILE A 116 -8.49 -15.10 9.04
C ILE A 116 -7.46 -14.61 8.00
N VAL A 117 -6.38 -13.99 8.48
CA VAL A 117 -5.25 -13.60 7.64
C VAL A 117 -4.50 -14.83 7.14
N GLY A 118 -4.19 -14.86 5.85
CA GLY A 118 -3.41 -15.93 5.24
C GLY A 118 -2.78 -15.53 3.91
N THR A 119 -2.22 -16.52 3.23
CA THR A 119 -1.69 -16.39 1.87
C THR A 119 -2.51 -17.29 0.96
N ALA A 120 -3.12 -16.73 -0.09
CA ALA A 120 -3.81 -17.51 -1.13
C ALA A 120 -3.11 -17.35 -2.50
N ALA A 121 -3.24 -18.34 -3.38
CA ALA A 121 -2.70 -18.27 -4.75
C ALA A 121 -3.46 -17.25 -5.60
N LYS A 122 -4.80 -17.25 -5.51
CA LYS A 122 -5.67 -16.19 -6.05
C LYS A 122 -5.97 -15.21 -4.93
N LYS A 123 -5.64 -13.93 -5.13
CA LYS A 123 -5.91 -12.88 -4.15
C LYS A 123 -7.31 -12.34 -4.38
N GLU A 124 -8.16 -12.50 -3.38
CA GLU A 124 -9.56 -12.10 -3.44
C GLU A 124 -9.92 -11.04 -2.39
N GLY A 125 -9.03 -10.81 -1.43
CA GLY A 125 -9.13 -9.72 -0.46
C GLY A 125 -7.77 -9.38 0.18
N ILE A 126 -7.73 -8.26 0.91
CA ILE A 126 -6.49 -7.76 1.54
C ILE A 126 -5.89 -8.78 2.52
N ASN A 127 -6.73 -9.49 3.28
CA ASN A 127 -6.31 -10.50 4.26
C ASN A 127 -5.51 -11.67 3.67
N GLN A 128 -5.53 -11.86 2.34
CA GLN A 128 -4.82 -12.94 1.65
C GLN A 128 -3.43 -12.55 1.12
N PHE A 129 -2.99 -11.31 1.37
CA PHE A 129 -1.66 -10.81 0.97
C PHE A 129 -0.58 -11.03 2.04
N ASP A 130 -0.88 -11.72 3.14
CA ASP A 130 0.16 -11.99 4.13
C ASP A 130 1.29 -12.80 3.51
N GLN A 131 2.52 -12.47 3.90
CA GLN A 131 3.75 -13.10 3.42
C GLN A 131 3.93 -13.09 1.89
N ASP A 132 3.18 -12.26 1.15
CA ASP A 132 3.39 -12.07 -0.29
C ASP A 132 4.79 -11.50 -0.53
N LYS A 133 5.55 -12.14 -1.42
CA LYS A 133 6.94 -11.78 -1.73
C LYS A 133 7.13 -11.73 -3.22
N GLY A 134 7.99 -10.83 -3.66
CA GLY A 134 8.38 -10.76 -5.05
C GLY A 134 9.42 -9.69 -5.29
N SER A 135 9.68 -9.43 -6.57
CA SER A 135 10.58 -8.39 -7.01
C SER A 135 9.86 -7.46 -7.98
N ILE A 136 10.14 -6.17 -7.89
CA ILE A 136 9.78 -5.16 -8.89
C ILE A 136 11.07 -4.92 -9.68
N ASP A 137 11.11 -5.28 -10.96
CA ASP A 137 12.32 -5.22 -11.81
C ASP A 137 11.95 -4.97 -13.29
N ILE A 138 12.89 -4.45 -14.07
CA ILE A 138 12.85 -4.24 -15.52
C ILE A 138 12.84 -5.56 -16.29
N SER A 139 13.43 -6.61 -15.72
CA SER A 139 13.88 -7.80 -16.46
C SER A 139 12.78 -8.75 -16.95
N ASN A 140 11.49 -8.49 -16.71
CA ASN A 140 10.43 -9.35 -17.23
C ASN A 140 9.97 -8.84 -18.63
N PRO A 141 10.29 -9.53 -19.74
CA PRO A 141 9.99 -9.08 -21.11
C PRO A 141 8.51 -9.16 -21.48
N LYS A 142 7.60 -9.38 -20.51
CA LYS A 142 6.17 -9.22 -20.72
C LYS A 142 5.85 -7.73 -20.73
N PHE A 143 5.91 -7.15 -21.93
CA PHE A 143 5.44 -5.81 -22.27
C PHE A 143 4.07 -5.55 -21.64
N ASN A 144 4.03 -4.73 -20.57
CA ASN A 144 2.92 -3.90 -20.06
C ASN A 144 2.91 -3.69 -18.53
N GLU A 145 3.87 -4.23 -17.78
CA GLU A 145 3.88 -4.09 -16.32
C GLU A 145 5.11 -3.31 -15.85
N ARG A 146 4.86 -2.11 -15.32
CA ARG A 146 5.73 -1.28 -14.43
C ARG A 146 7.24 -1.42 -14.66
N LYS A 147 7.79 -0.50 -15.46
CA LYS A 147 9.24 -0.31 -15.59
C LYS A 147 9.75 0.45 -14.36
N ASN A 148 10.45 -0.23 -13.45
CA ASN A 148 11.17 0.39 -12.33
C ASN A 148 12.65 0.38 -12.65
N ILE A 149 13.39 1.45 -12.39
CA ILE A 149 14.82 1.54 -12.72
C ILE A 149 15.67 0.52 -11.92
N LEU A 150 15.11 -0.03 -10.85
CA LEU A 150 15.79 -0.91 -9.91
C LEU A 150 15.07 -2.24 -9.71
N LYS A 151 15.86 -3.25 -9.34
CA LYS A 151 15.35 -4.45 -8.69
C LYS A 151 15.06 -4.15 -7.22
N LEU A 152 13.79 -4.19 -6.84
CA LEU A 152 13.33 -4.02 -5.46
C LEU A 152 12.63 -5.29 -4.98
N ASP A 153 13.21 -5.97 -4.01
CA ASP A 153 12.56 -7.12 -3.37
C ASP A 153 11.57 -6.60 -2.31
N TYR A 154 10.35 -7.13 -2.31
CA TYR A 154 9.30 -6.76 -1.36
C TYR A 154 8.82 -7.95 -0.54
N THR A 155 8.43 -7.69 0.69
CA THR A 155 7.67 -8.60 1.55
C THR A 155 6.47 -7.85 2.12
N VAL A 156 5.29 -8.44 2.00
CA VAL A 156 4.06 -7.94 2.59
C VAL A 156 3.80 -8.69 3.90
N THR A 157 3.38 -7.96 4.93
CA THR A 157 2.84 -8.52 6.16
C THR A 157 1.46 -7.93 6.35
N VAL A 158 0.46 -8.80 6.50
CA VAL A 158 -0.91 -8.38 6.80
C VAL A 158 -1.25 -8.86 8.20
N SER A 159 -1.96 -8.04 8.96
CA SER A 159 -2.40 -8.41 10.30
C SER A 159 -3.67 -7.65 10.67
N TYR A 160 -4.54 -8.29 11.42
CA TYR A 160 -5.67 -7.62 12.03
C TYR A 160 -5.22 -6.84 13.26
N LEU A 161 -5.80 -5.66 13.44
CA LEU A 161 -5.54 -4.78 14.58
C LEU A 161 -6.75 -4.76 15.51
N TYR A 162 -6.54 -5.07 16.77
CA TYR A 162 -7.53 -4.77 17.80
C TYR A 162 -7.32 -3.33 18.27
N VAL A 163 -8.29 -2.46 17.97
CA VAL A 163 -8.35 -1.10 18.53
C VAL A 163 -9.41 -1.10 19.61
N PRO A 164 -9.04 -1.04 20.90
CA PRO A 164 -10.02 -0.89 21.96
C PRO A 164 -10.77 0.44 21.80
N ASP A 165 -12.08 0.42 22.06
CA ASP A 165 -13.03 1.54 21.87
C ASP A 165 -12.60 2.85 22.57
N ASN A 166 -11.64 2.82 23.50
CA ASN A 166 -11.37 3.90 24.45
C ASN A 166 -10.04 4.64 24.28
N GLU A 167 -9.12 4.23 23.39
CA GLU A 167 -7.75 4.78 23.46
C GLU A 167 -7.23 5.50 22.20
N GLY A 168 -7.91 5.46 21.05
CA GLY A 168 -7.46 6.19 19.85
C GLY A 168 -6.06 5.83 19.32
N ASN A 169 -5.30 5.02 20.05
CA ASN A 169 -3.98 4.52 19.70
C ASN A 169 -4.14 3.27 18.84
N LEU A 170 -3.67 3.37 17.59
CA LEU A 170 -3.54 2.25 16.67
C LEU A 170 -2.32 1.35 17.00
N GLU A 171 -1.85 1.39 18.25
CA GLU A 171 -0.83 0.48 18.79
C GLU A 171 -1.49 -0.79 19.34
N GLY A 172 -2.35 -1.41 18.54
CA GLY A 172 -3.01 -2.66 18.89
C GLY A 172 -2.08 -3.86 18.76
N ALA A 173 -2.35 -4.90 19.56
CA ALA A 173 -1.73 -6.22 19.38
C ALA A 173 -2.10 -6.76 17.98
N TYR A 174 -1.11 -7.03 17.15
CA TYR A 174 -1.30 -7.64 15.84
C TYR A 174 -1.71 -9.10 16.04
N THR A 175 -2.95 -9.43 15.67
CA THR A 175 -3.45 -10.81 15.77
C THR A 175 -3.76 -11.35 14.38
N LYS A 176 -3.78 -12.67 14.24
CA LYS A 176 -4.33 -13.34 13.06
C LYS A 176 -5.86 -13.53 13.15
N ASN A 177 -6.49 -13.13 14.25
CA ASN A 177 -7.93 -13.23 14.45
C ASN A 177 -8.66 -12.09 13.74
N THR A 178 -9.95 -12.26 13.48
CA THR A 178 -10.75 -11.33 12.68
C THR A 178 -11.18 -10.13 13.51
N THR A 179 -10.53 -8.98 13.34
CA THR A 179 -10.92 -7.72 13.99
C THR A 179 -11.43 -6.71 12.96
N ASN A 180 -11.78 -5.50 13.40
CA ASN A 180 -12.38 -4.46 12.56
C ASN A 180 -11.43 -3.76 11.59
N GLU A 181 -10.14 -3.94 11.75
CA GLU A 181 -9.12 -3.17 11.04
C GLU A 181 -8.00 -4.10 10.59
N ILE A 182 -7.55 -3.88 9.35
CA ILE A 182 -6.42 -4.59 8.76
C ILE A 182 -5.27 -3.59 8.62
N SER A 183 -4.14 -3.93 9.22
CA SER A 183 -2.85 -3.31 8.97
C SER A 183 -2.14 -4.06 7.83
N VAL A 184 -1.75 -3.32 6.80
CA VAL A 184 -0.90 -3.80 5.71
C VAL A 184 0.45 -3.13 5.84
N LYS A 185 1.49 -3.91 6.11
CA LYS A 185 2.88 -3.45 6.12
C LYS A 185 3.57 -3.98 4.85
N ILE A 186 4.19 -3.08 4.10
CA ILE A 186 5.11 -3.45 3.03
C ILE A 186 6.51 -3.04 3.43
N GLU A 187 7.42 -4.00 3.37
CA GLU A 187 8.84 -3.77 3.50
C GLU A 187 9.51 -4.06 2.16
N THR A 188 10.19 -3.06 1.62
CA THR A 188 10.99 -3.19 0.41
C THR A 188 12.46 -3.01 0.71
N THR A 189 13.27 -3.92 0.21
CA THR A 189 14.72 -3.88 0.35
C THR A 189 15.33 -3.47 -0.98
N ALA A 190 15.99 -2.32 -0.99
CA ALA A 190 16.88 -1.92 -2.08
C ALA A 190 18.32 -2.31 -1.70
N THR A 191 19.02 -2.99 -2.60
CA THR A 191 20.44 -3.31 -2.42
C THR A 191 21.28 -2.36 -3.27
N LEU A 192 22.14 -1.56 -2.63
CA LEU A 192 23.03 -0.62 -3.29
C LEU A 192 24.46 -0.87 -2.82
N SER A 193 25.35 -1.27 -3.74
CA SER A 193 26.80 -1.40 -3.47
C SER A 193 27.09 -2.08 -2.11
N ASP A 194 26.51 -3.27 -1.94
CA ASP A 194 26.57 -4.12 -0.73
C ASP A 194 25.86 -3.61 0.54
N LYS A 195 25.24 -2.43 0.49
CA LYS A 195 24.39 -1.91 1.57
C LYS A 195 22.91 -2.13 1.26
N LYS A 196 22.22 -2.80 2.18
CA LYS A 196 20.75 -2.94 2.14
C LYS A 196 20.11 -1.72 2.78
N LYS A 197 19.20 -1.05 2.06
CA LYS A 197 18.32 -0.02 2.59
C LYS A 197 16.88 -0.55 2.60
N ASN A 198 16.25 -0.52 3.77
CA ASN A 198 14.87 -0.95 3.93
C ASN A 198 13.95 0.27 3.95
N VAL A 199 12.90 0.22 3.15
CA VAL A 199 11.78 1.16 3.20
C VAL A 199 10.58 0.40 3.72
N VAL A 200 10.04 0.85 4.86
CA VAL A 200 8.85 0.26 5.47
C VAL A 200 7.71 1.26 5.34
N MET A 201 6.60 0.82 4.77
CA MET A 201 5.35 1.57 4.77
C MET A 201 4.22 0.75 5.37
N ARG A 202 3.31 1.45 6.05
CA ARG A 202 2.12 0.87 6.66
C ARG A 202 0.90 1.61 6.15
N ALA A 203 -0.16 0.86 5.90
CA ALA A 203 -1.50 1.39 5.70
C ALA A 203 -2.49 0.61 6.55
N TYR A 204 -3.60 1.26 6.83
CA TYR A 204 -4.68 0.73 7.64
C TYR A 204 -5.96 0.74 6.81
N SER A 205 -6.74 -0.32 6.90
CA SER A 205 -7.99 -0.48 6.18
C SER A 205 -9.08 -0.96 7.13
N PHE A 206 -10.21 -0.25 7.15
CA PHE A 206 -11.30 -0.47 8.09
C PHE A 206 -12.46 -1.22 7.44
N ASN A 207 -13.06 -2.14 8.18
CA ASN A 207 -14.27 -2.84 7.77
C ASN A 207 -15.49 -1.91 7.83
N ILE A 208 -15.68 -1.12 6.77
CA ILE A 208 -16.74 -0.10 6.71
C ILE A 208 -17.91 -0.50 5.80
N GLY A 209 -17.82 -1.59 5.05
CA GLY A 209 -18.80 -1.99 4.03
C GLY A 209 -19.08 -0.91 2.99
N THR A 210 -19.98 -1.17 2.05
CA THR A 210 -20.47 -0.15 1.11
C THR A 210 -21.79 0.46 1.56
N PRO A 211 -22.01 1.76 1.28
CA PRO A 211 -23.30 2.39 1.56
C PRO A 211 -24.39 1.80 0.65
N LYS A 212 -25.59 1.62 1.20
CA LYS A 212 -26.75 1.24 0.39
C LYS A 212 -27.25 2.47 -0.37
N ILE A 213 -27.15 2.46 -1.69
CA ILE A 213 -27.68 3.54 -2.53
C ILE A 213 -29.21 3.45 -2.51
N ILE A 214 -29.87 4.53 -2.11
CA ILE A 214 -31.33 4.65 -2.14
C ILE A 214 -31.70 5.29 -3.48
N THR A 215 -32.21 4.48 -4.41
CA THR A 215 -32.79 5.00 -5.65
C THR A 215 -34.24 5.35 -5.38
N LYS A 216 -34.59 6.65 -5.36
CA LYS A 216 -35.98 7.09 -5.37
C LYS A 216 -36.40 7.36 -6.81
N SER A 217 -37.37 6.62 -7.32
CA SER A 217 -38.08 6.98 -8.55
C SER A 217 -39.19 7.94 -8.19
N PHE A 218 -39.13 9.17 -8.69
CA PHE A 218 -40.23 10.11 -8.57
C PHE A 218 -41.25 9.79 -9.67
N ALA A 219 -42.51 9.60 -9.30
CA ALA A 219 -43.57 9.51 -10.29
C ALA A 219 -43.84 10.92 -10.83
N ASN A 220 -43.99 11.07 -12.15
CA ASN A 220 -44.28 12.37 -12.80
C ASN A 220 -45.53 13.08 -12.27
N SER A 221 -46.37 12.40 -11.48
CA SER A 221 -47.55 12.99 -10.82
C SER A 221 -47.24 13.79 -9.55
N GLU A 222 -46.01 13.74 -9.02
CA GLU A 222 -45.61 14.43 -7.78
C GLU A 222 -45.05 15.83 -8.01
N PHE A 223 -44.85 16.25 -9.27
CA PHE A 223 -44.56 17.64 -9.63
C PHE A 223 -45.87 18.34 -10.02
N LYS A 224 -46.55 18.92 -9.04
CA LYS A 224 -47.63 19.90 -9.24
C LYS A 224 -47.28 21.20 -8.55
#